data_AF-A0A1J9RRB1-F1
#
_entry.id   AF-A0A1J9RRB1-F1
#
_cell.length_a   1.000
_cell.length_b   1.000
_cell.length_c   1.000
_cell.angle_alpha   90.00
_cell.angle_beta   90.00
_cell.angle_gamma   90.00
#
_symmetry.space_group_name_H-M   'P 1'
#
loop_
_entity.id
_entity.type
_entity.pdbx_description
1 polymer ?
#
loop_
_entity_poly.entity_id
_entity_poly.type
_entity_poly.pdbx_seq_one_letter_code
_entity_poly.pdbx_strand_id
1 'polypeptide(L)'
;MESTTQEFPAVKYGNVPYNGKPILYVVKATKTSYINYMKVLMLAEELNLDYEISVVVTKDEWYQPIHPERYVPTIRDKDSETDQDIYVFESTACLQYLADIYDKDGLWHGNTQKEKGDILSWIAYQTAGLGATSKYWLYFYAVHDEKLPKAIDKFYANVLKQWDILEKRLSQEGQTYIALKDRPTVADLAYLPFAMPYMFEFMKVKIEDWPKIKEWSDRMLSRPAVKKILEFAPTIGN
;
A
#
# COMPACT_ATOMS: atom_id res chain seq x y z
N MET A 1 4.61 7.52 30.26
CA MET A 1 4.16 8.19 29.02
C MET A 1 2.91 7.46 28.59
N GLU A 2 1.77 8.13 28.72
CA GLU A 2 0.46 7.53 28.46
C GLU A 2 0.38 7.11 26.99
N SER A 3 0.20 5.81 26.77
CA SER A 3 -0.15 5.25 25.47
C SER A 3 -1.59 5.66 25.18
N THR A 4 -1.78 6.84 24.60
CA THR A 4 -3.03 7.16 23.92
C THR A 4 -3.13 6.25 22.71
N THR A 5 -3.77 5.10 22.87
CA THR A 5 -4.27 4.32 21.74
C THR A 5 -5.30 5.18 21.06
N GLN A 6 -4.88 5.97 20.07
CA GLN A 6 -5.79 6.69 19.19
C GLN A 6 -6.66 5.63 18.51
N GLU A 7 -7.93 5.57 18.89
CA GLU A 7 -8.89 4.68 18.25
C GLU A 7 -8.93 4.98 16.74
N PHE A 8 -9.12 3.95 15.93
CA PHE A 8 -9.29 4.15 14.49
C PHE A 8 -10.47 5.09 14.21
N PRO A 9 -10.42 5.86 13.12
CA PRO A 9 -11.60 6.61 12.70
C PRO A 9 -12.78 5.65 12.49
N ALA A 10 -13.98 6.10 12.87
CA ALA A 10 -15.19 5.33 12.70
C ALA A 10 -15.37 4.95 11.21
N VAL A 11 -15.65 3.67 10.95
CA VAL A 11 -15.91 3.20 9.59
C VAL A 11 -17.29 3.69 9.14
N LYS A 12 -17.33 4.54 8.13
CA LYS A 12 -18.54 5.06 7.48
C LYS A 12 -18.85 4.27 6.20
N TYR A 13 -19.97 4.59 5.55
CA TYR A 13 -20.44 3.88 4.36
C TYR A 13 -20.95 4.86 3.29
N GLY A 14 -20.63 4.56 2.03
CA GLY A 14 -21.13 5.30 0.86
C GLY A 14 -20.45 6.66 0.63
N ASN A 15 -21.17 7.58 0.00
CA ASN A 15 -20.68 8.93 -0.29
C ASN A 15 -20.76 9.80 0.96
N VAL A 16 -19.66 9.87 1.69
CA VAL A 16 -19.57 10.64 2.94
C VAL A 16 -19.32 12.12 2.60
N PRO A 17 -20.03 13.07 3.25
CA PRO A 17 -19.75 14.50 3.10
C PRO A 17 -18.32 14.83 3.56
N TYR A 18 -17.63 15.68 2.81
CA TYR A 18 -16.32 16.18 3.19
C TYR A 18 -16.43 17.09 4.42
N ASN A 19 -15.62 16.80 5.45
CA ASN A 19 -15.64 17.51 6.74
C ASN A 19 -14.28 18.15 7.08
N GLY A 20 -13.45 18.43 6.08
CA GLY A 20 -12.11 18.99 6.27
C GLY A 20 -11.01 17.95 6.49
N LYS A 21 -11.32 16.67 6.31
CA LYS A 21 -10.40 15.54 6.45
C LYS A 21 -10.37 14.71 5.17
N PRO A 22 -9.21 14.20 4.73
CA PRO A 22 -9.16 13.29 3.61
C PRO A 22 -10.00 12.03 3.91
N ILE A 23 -10.83 11.64 2.95
CA ILE A 23 -11.69 10.46 3.02
C ILE A 23 -11.05 9.36 2.19
N LEU A 24 -10.74 8.23 2.82
CA LEU A 24 -10.25 7.02 2.16
C LEU A 24 -11.45 6.12 1.83
N TYR A 25 -11.75 6.02 0.53
CA TYR A 25 -12.72 5.06 0.02
C TYR A 25 -12.09 3.67 -0.11
N VAL A 26 -12.71 2.71 0.56
CA VAL A 26 -12.29 1.31 0.62
C VAL A 26 -13.48 0.40 0.34
N VAL A 27 -13.24 -0.89 0.13
CA VAL A 27 -14.32 -1.88 0.10
C VAL A 27 -14.29 -2.73 1.35
N LYS A 28 -15.43 -3.35 1.66
CA LYS A 28 -15.54 -4.36 2.71
C LYS A 28 -14.41 -5.38 2.57
N ALA A 29 -13.72 -5.63 3.67
CA ALA A 29 -12.59 -6.53 3.71
C ALA A 29 -13.03 -7.96 3.41
N THR A 30 -12.40 -8.55 2.40
CA THR A 30 -12.40 -9.98 2.10
C THR A 30 -10.98 -10.50 2.28
N LYS A 31 -10.72 -11.78 1.97
CA LYS A 31 -9.38 -12.38 2.12
C LYS A 31 -8.26 -11.56 1.46
N THR A 32 -8.54 -10.83 0.38
CA THR A 32 -7.52 -10.14 -0.43
C THR A 32 -7.83 -8.68 -0.76
N SER A 33 -9.07 -8.20 -0.53
CA SER A 33 -9.47 -6.85 -0.97
C SER A 33 -8.74 -5.72 -0.25
N TYR A 34 -8.23 -5.96 0.97
CA TYR A 34 -7.58 -4.95 1.80
C TYR A 34 -6.12 -4.65 1.47
N ILE A 35 -5.47 -5.50 0.67
CA ILE A 35 -4.02 -5.45 0.42
C ILE A 35 -3.57 -4.11 -0.20
N ASN A 36 -4.40 -3.49 -1.04
CA ASN A 36 -4.02 -2.22 -1.67
C ASN A 36 -4.36 -1.01 -0.78
N TYR A 37 -5.51 -1.00 -0.10
CA TYR A 37 -5.89 0.15 0.73
C TYR A 37 -5.19 0.17 2.08
N MET A 38 -4.74 -0.98 2.61
CA MET A 38 -3.96 -1.03 3.84
C MET A 38 -2.67 -0.23 3.74
N LYS A 39 -2.06 -0.13 2.55
CA LYS A 39 -0.86 0.68 2.30
C LYS A 39 -1.11 2.15 2.65
N VAL A 40 -2.23 2.67 2.18
CA VAL A 40 -2.64 4.07 2.36
C VAL A 40 -3.00 4.32 3.82
N LEU A 41 -3.69 3.38 4.46
CA LEU A 41 -4.00 3.45 5.89
C LEU A 41 -2.73 3.42 6.76
N MET A 42 -1.73 2.60 6.41
CA MET A 42 -0.43 2.58 7.10
C MET A 42 0.23 3.96 7.05
N LEU A 43 0.27 4.59 5.87
CA LEU A 43 0.85 5.93 5.76
C LEU A 43 0.05 6.96 6.56
N ALA A 44 -1.28 6.92 6.51
CA ALA A 44 -2.12 7.84 7.28
C ALA A 44 -1.84 7.74 8.79
N GLU A 45 -1.69 6.53 9.32
CA GLU A 45 -1.32 6.30 10.73
C GLU A 45 0.14 6.70 11.02
N GLU A 46 1.09 6.43 10.13
CA GLU A 46 2.49 6.87 10.28
C GLU A 46 2.63 8.40 10.32
N LEU A 47 1.73 9.11 9.63
CA LEU A 47 1.66 10.57 9.63
C LEU A 47 0.83 11.14 10.77
N ASN A 48 0.21 10.29 11.61
CA ASN A 48 -0.81 10.68 12.59
C ASN A 48 -1.91 11.58 11.97
N LEU A 49 -2.29 11.26 10.73
CA LEU A 49 -3.25 12.03 9.96
C LEU A 49 -4.65 11.91 10.59
N ASP A 50 -5.39 13.02 10.60
CA ASP A 50 -6.82 12.99 10.92
C ASP A 50 -7.60 12.72 9.63
N TYR A 51 -8.07 11.49 9.43
CA TYR A 51 -8.70 11.03 8.19
C TYR A 51 -9.99 10.25 8.46
N GLU A 52 -10.78 10.06 7.40
CA GLU A 52 -12.04 9.33 7.44
C GLU A 52 -11.95 8.06 6.59
N ILE A 53 -12.64 6.99 7.00
CA ILE A 53 -12.75 5.76 6.20
C ILE A 53 -14.20 5.61 5.77
N SER A 54 -14.43 5.40 4.47
CA SER A 54 -15.75 5.04 3.97
C SER A 54 -15.72 3.76 3.13
N VAL A 55 -16.54 2.79 3.53
CA VAL A 55 -16.77 1.56 2.78
C VAL A 55 -17.77 1.85 1.66
N VAL A 56 -17.34 1.65 0.42
CA VAL A 56 -18.13 1.92 -0.77
C VAL A 56 -18.54 0.65 -1.50
N VAL A 57 -19.69 0.70 -2.16
CA VAL A 57 -20.06 -0.25 -3.21
C VAL A 57 -19.61 0.39 -4.52
N THR A 58 -18.50 -0.08 -5.08
CA THR A 58 -17.90 0.60 -6.24
C THR A 58 -18.78 0.60 -7.49
N LYS A 59 -19.81 -0.24 -7.54
CA LYS A 59 -20.80 -0.29 -8.62
C LYS A 59 -21.86 0.82 -8.54
N ASP A 60 -21.95 1.55 -7.44
CA ASP A 60 -22.89 2.65 -7.31
C ASP A 60 -22.59 3.78 -8.31
N GLU A 61 -23.64 4.38 -8.89
CA GLU A 61 -23.53 5.41 -9.93
C GLU A 61 -22.72 6.64 -9.49
N TRP A 62 -22.84 7.04 -8.21
CA TRP A 62 -22.10 8.19 -7.68
C TRP A 62 -20.59 7.97 -7.64
N TYR A 63 -20.12 6.71 -7.64
CA TYR A 63 -18.69 6.39 -7.58
C TYR A 63 -18.03 6.33 -8.97
N GLN A 64 -18.81 6.17 -10.04
CA GLN A 64 -18.29 6.17 -11.40
C GLN A 64 -17.43 7.41 -11.74
N PRO A 65 -17.83 8.65 -11.44
CA PRO A 65 -17.00 9.83 -11.75
C PRO A 65 -15.73 9.92 -10.89
N ILE A 66 -15.61 9.14 -9.81
CA ILE A 66 -14.47 9.16 -8.89
C ILE A 66 -13.33 8.26 -9.38
N HIS A 67 -13.67 7.10 -9.97
CA HIS A 67 -12.69 6.15 -10.49
C HIS A 67 -13.18 5.53 -11.81
N PRO A 68 -12.42 5.63 -12.92
CA PRO A 68 -12.88 5.18 -14.23
C PRO A 68 -13.19 3.67 -14.28
N GLU A 69 -12.35 2.85 -13.62
CA GLU A 69 -12.58 1.39 -13.48
C GLU A 69 -13.32 0.99 -12.20
N ARG A 70 -13.78 1.95 -11.38
CA ARG A 70 -14.52 1.68 -10.14
C ARG A 70 -13.76 0.76 -9.16
N TYR A 71 -12.48 1.04 -8.89
CA TYR A 71 -11.67 0.34 -7.89
C TYR A 71 -11.38 1.17 -6.64
N VAL A 72 -10.70 0.54 -5.67
CA VAL A 72 -10.21 1.13 -4.42
C VAL A 72 -8.75 0.70 -4.20
N PRO A 73 -7.96 1.42 -3.37
CA PRO A 73 -8.30 2.67 -2.68
C PRO A 73 -8.49 3.85 -3.61
N THR A 74 -9.33 4.79 -3.18
CA THR A 74 -9.38 6.16 -3.71
C THR A 74 -9.42 7.12 -2.53
N ILE A 75 -8.75 8.26 -2.64
CA ILE A 75 -8.83 9.37 -1.69
C ILE A 75 -9.75 10.44 -2.28
N ARG A 76 -10.66 10.97 -1.46
CA ARG A 76 -11.26 12.28 -1.68
C ARG A 76 -10.62 13.26 -0.71
N ASP A 77 -10.15 14.37 -1.24
CA ASP A 77 -9.62 15.48 -0.48
C ASP A 77 -10.12 16.81 -1.07
N LYS A 78 -9.69 17.94 -0.53
CA LYS A 78 -10.03 19.25 -1.03
C LYS A 78 -8.82 20.13 -1.22
N ASP A 79 -8.72 20.72 -2.40
CA ASP A 79 -7.67 21.67 -2.72
C ASP A 79 -7.83 22.94 -1.86
N SER A 80 -6.79 23.31 -1.12
CA SER A 80 -6.86 24.42 -0.17
C SER A 80 -6.93 25.80 -0.83
N GLU A 81 -6.57 25.93 -2.10
CA GLU A 81 -6.55 27.21 -2.83
C GLU A 81 -7.84 27.41 -3.65
N THR A 82 -8.32 26.35 -4.28
CA THR A 82 -9.44 26.40 -5.23
C THR A 82 -10.75 25.89 -4.65
N ASP A 83 -10.72 25.25 -3.48
CA ASP A 83 -11.87 24.61 -2.84
C ASP A 83 -12.52 23.53 -3.75
N GLN A 84 -11.76 22.97 -4.69
CA GLN A 84 -12.21 21.89 -5.57
C GLN A 84 -11.98 20.52 -4.94
N ASP A 85 -12.89 19.58 -5.20
CA ASP A 85 -12.68 18.18 -4.83
C ASP A 85 -11.47 17.62 -5.58
N ILE A 86 -10.56 16.98 -4.84
CA ILE A 86 -9.47 16.18 -5.38
C ILE A 86 -9.84 14.71 -5.23
N TYR A 87 -9.77 13.96 -6.33
CA TYR A 87 -9.88 12.50 -6.31
C TYR A 87 -8.57 11.86 -6.77
N VAL A 88 -7.94 11.07 -5.88
CA VAL A 88 -6.70 10.35 -6.18
C VAL A 88 -6.96 8.86 -6.10
N PHE A 89 -6.81 8.16 -7.22
CA PHE A 89 -6.94 6.70 -7.31
C PHE A 89 -5.59 6.05 -7.65
N GLU A 90 -5.53 4.72 -7.51
CA GLU A 90 -4.30 3.89 -7.45
C GLU A 90 -3.55 3.98 -6.12
N SER A 91 -3.35 2.84 -5.46
CA SER A 91 -2.76 2.81 -4.11
C SER A 91 -1.38 3.48 -3.99
N THR A 92 -0.54 3.41 -5.02
CA THR A 92 0.78 4.06 -5.04
C THR A 92 0.72 5.55 -5.35
N ALA A 93 -0.29 6.01 -6.10
CA ALA A 93 -0.55 7.43 -6.27
C ALA A 93 -1.16 8.02 -4.98
N CYS A 94 -2.08 7.31 -4.32
CA CYS A 94 -2.60 7.69 -3.01
C CYS A 94 -1.49 7.86 -1.97
N LEU A 95 -0.54 6.92 -1.90
CA LEU A 95 0.64 7.03 -1.03
C LEU A 95 1.45 8.29 -1.34
N GLN A 96 1.78 8.53 -2.62
CA GLN A 96 2.55 9.71 -3.02
C GLN A 96 1.82 11.01 -2.71
N TYR A 97 0.51 11.07 -2.96
CA TYR A 97 -0.32 12.24 -2.66
C TYR A 97 -0.35 12.53 -1.16
N LEU A 98 -0.64 11.53 -0.31
CA LEU A 98 -0.66 11.75 1.13
C LEU A 98 0.69 12.21 1.65
N ALA A 99 1.79 11.65 1.15
CA ALA A 99 3.11 12.10 1.55
C ALA A 99 3.36 13.54 1.08
N ASP A 100 3.12 13.87 -0.19
CA ASP A 100 3.34 15.23 -0.71
C ASP A 100 2.54 16.31 0.06
N ILE A 101 1.29 16.01 0.43
CA ILE A 101 0.43 16.97 1.10
C ILE A 101 0.62 16.97 2.63
N TYR A 102 0.84 15.82 3.27
CA TYR A 102 0.74 15.68 4.72
C TYR A 102 2.06 15.31 5.43
N ASP A 103 3.09 14.84 4.72
CA ASP A 103 4.42 14.54 5.30
C ASP A 103 5.26 15.82 5.39
N LYS A 104 4.95 16.69 6.35
CA LYS A 104 5.55 18.03 6.50
C LYS A 104 7.07 18.01 6.74
N ASP A 105 7.59 16.91 7.28
CA ASP A 105 9.02 16.73 7.56
C ASP A 105 9.79 16.06 6.40
N GLY A 106 9.08 15.64 5.34
CA GLY A 106 9.64 14.96 4.17
C GLY A 106 10.28 13.61 4.49
N LEU A 107 9.84 12.96 5.57
CA LEU A 107 10.36 11.66 6.00
C LEU A 107 10.03 10.57 4.98
N TRP A 108 8.80 10.57 4.48
CA TRP A 108 8.20 9.57 3.59
C TRP A 108 8.31 9.91 2.11
N HIS A 109 8.28 11.20 1.74
CA HIS A 109 8.38 11.66 0.34
C HIS A 109 9.79 12.11 -0.09
N GLY A 110 10.72 12.30 0.84
CA GLY A 110 12.10 12.74 0.57
C GLY A 110 12.26 14.25 0.34
N ASN A 111 13.38 14.80 0.78
CA ASN A 111 13.66 16.24 0.86
C ASN A 111 14.52 16.78 -0.29
N THR A 112 15.20 15.91 -1.06
CA THR A 112 16.04 16.32 -2.19
C THR A 112 15.52 15.76 -3.51
N GLN A 113 15.91 16.38 -4.63
CA GLN A 113 15.58 15.87 -5.97
C GLN A 113 16.06 14.43 -6.17
N LYS A 114 17.22 14.08 -5.60
CA LYS A 114 17.78 12.73 -5.66
C LYS A 114 16.90 11.73 -4.90
N GLU A 115 16.51 12.07 -3.67
CA GLU A 115 15.65 11.20 -2.86
C GLU A 115 14.29 10.99 -3.52
N LYS A 116 13.66 12.07 -3.99
CA LYS A 116 12.38 12.01 -4.72
C LYS A 116 12.48 11.14 -5.98
N GLY A 117 13.57 11.26 -6.75
CA GLY A 117 13.82 10.42 -7.92
C GLY A 117 13.98 8.93 -7.59
N ASP A 118 14.67 8.61 -6.49
CA ASP A 118 14.81 7.22 -6.03
C ASP A 118 13.47 6.64 -5.60
N ILE A 119 12.71 7.38 -4.79
CA ILE A 119 11.38 6.98 -4.32
C ILE A 119 10.44 6.74 -5.51
N LEU A 120 10.39 7.69 -6.45
CA LEU A 120 9.58 7.57 -7.66
C LEU A 120 9.93 6.32 -8.47
N SER A 121 11.22 6.05 -8.65
CA SER A 121 11.69 4.88 -9.40
C SER A 121 11.23 3.57 -8.76
N TRP A 122 11.36 3.44 -7.44
CA TRP A 122 10.94 2.25 -6.71
C TRP A 122 9.42 2.09 -6.64
N ILE A 123 8.66 3.19 -6.53
CA ILE A 123 7.19 3.19 -6.62
C ILE A 123 6.71 2.76 -8.01
N ALA A 124 7.32 3.30 -9.08
CA ALA A 124 7.00 2.92 -10.44
C ALA A 124 7.29 1.43 -10.68
N TYR A 125 8.44 0.93 -10.21
CA TYR A 125 8.75 -0.49 -10.26
C TYR A 125 7.77 -1.36 -9.44
N GLN A 126 7.29 -0.88 -8.29
CA GLN A 126 6.28 -1.60 -7.50
C GLN A 126 4.99 -1.75 -8.28
N THR A 127 4.52 -0.64 -8.85
CA THR A 127 3.24 -0.54 -9.57
C THR A 127 3.26 -1.40 -10.82
N ALA A 128 4.28 -1.24 -11.68
CA ALA A 128 4.38 -1.94 -12.96
C ALA A 128 5.01 -3.35 -12.86
N GLY A 129 5.73 -3.62 -11.77
CA GLY A 129 6.49 -4.86 -11.56
C GLY A 129 5.84 -5.75 -10.52
N LEU A 130 6.40 -5.77 -9.30
CA LEU A 130 6.05 -6.74 -8.26
C LEU A 130 4.55 -6.76 -7.92
N GLY A 131 3.92 -5.59 -7.79
CA GLY A 131 2.50 -5.47 -7.49
C GLY A 131 1.63 -6.07 -8.59
N ALA A 132 1.82 -5.66 -9.84
CA ALA A 132 1.06 -6.19 -10.98
C ALA A 132 1.31 -7.69 -11.19
N THR A 133 2.57 -8.12 -11.17
CA THR A 133 2.96 -9.52 -11.39
C THR A 133 2.35 -10.45 -10.34
N SER A 134 2.40 -10.05 -9.06
CA SER A 134 1.81 -10.83 -7.97
C SER A 134 0.28 -10.90 -8.08
N LYS A 135 -0.38 -9.81 -8.50
CA LYS A 135 -1.84 -9.80 -8.71
C LYS A 135 -2.25 -10.77 -9.83
N TYR A 136 -1.52 -10.77 -10.96
CA TYR A 136 -1.81 -11.71 -12.05
C TYR A 136 -1.51 -13.16 -11.65
N TRP A 137 -0.41 -13.40 -10.93
CA TRP A 137 -0.14 -14.73 -10.38
C TRP A 137 -1.30 -15.21 -9.51
N LEU A 138 -1.73 -14.40 -8.53
CA LEU A 138 -2.85 -14.72 -7.65
C LEU A 138 -4.15 -14.96 -8.42
N TYR A 139 -4.42 -14.14 -9.44
CA TYR A 139 -5.61 -14.30 -10.28
C TYR A 139 -5.62 -15.67 -10.95
N PHE A 140 -4.58 -16.06 -11.69
CA PHE A 140 -4.54 -17.37 -12.36
C PHE A 140 -4.44 -18.53 -11.38
N TYR A 141 -3.74 -18.36 -10.27
CA TYR A 141 -3.56 -19.40 -9.26
C TYR A 141 -4.84 -19.68 -8.47
N ALA A 142 -5.53 -18.65 -7.98
CA ALA A 142 -6.61 -18.79 -7.02
C ALA A 142 -8.00 -18.41 -7.55
N VAL A 143 -8.10 -17.49 -8.50
CA VAL A 143 -9.39 -16.86 -8.88
C VAL A 143 -9.92 -17.36 -10.22
N HIS A 144 -9.06 -17.53 -11.22
CA HIS A 144 -9.47 -17.94 -12.56
C HIS A 144 -10.06 -19.36 -12.55
N ASP A 145 -11.19 -19.51 -13.25
CA ASP A 145 -12.00 -20.74 -13.28
C ASP A 145 -11.20 -21.92 -13.86
N GLU A 146 -10.49 -21.67 -14.97
CA GLU A 146 -9.57 -22.63 -15.57
C GLU A 146 -8.14 -22.45 -15.04
N LYS A 147 -7.48 -23.55 -14.67
CA LYS A 147 -6.05 -23.49 -14.33
C LYS A 147 -5.20 -23.50 -15.59
N LEU A 148 -4.32 -22.52 -15.70
CA LEU A 148 -3.38 -22.34 -16.81
C LEU A 148 -1.94 -22.52 -16.29
N PRO A 149 -1.42 -23.76 -16.16
CA PRO A 149 -0.15 -24.03 -15.48
C PRO A 149 1.02 -23.19 -16.01
N LYS A 150 1.16 -23.06 -17.34
CA LYS A 150 2.23 -22.24 -17.94
C LYS A 150 2.17 -20.77 -17.54
N ALA A 151 0.96 -20.21 -17.39
CA ALA A 151 0.79 -18.81 -16.97
C ALA A 151 1.11 -18.67 -15.47
N ILE A 152 0.61 -19.58 -14.64
CA ILE A 152 0.88 -19.63 -13.21
C ILE A 152 2.39 -19.73 -12.96
N ASP A 153 3.06 -20.69 -13.60
CA ASP A 153 4.51 -20.91 -13.46
C ASP A 153 5.31 -19.69 -13.92
N LYS A 154 4.88 -19.04 -15.02
CA LYS A 154 5.53 -17.84 -15.54
C LYS A 154 5.43 -16.67 -14.57
N PHE A 155 4.24 -16.37 -14.04
CA PHE A 155 4.09 -15.28 -13.09
C PHE A 155 4.77 -15.59 -11.76
N TYR A 156 4.72 -16.84 -11.30
CA TYR A 156 5.44 -17.31 -10.13
C TYR A 156 6.94 -17.04 -10.26
N ALA A 157 7.57 -17.51 -11.34
CA ALA A 157 8.99 -17.28 -11.61
C ALA A 157 9.34 -15.79 -11.73
N ASN A 158 8.43 -14.98 -12.29
CA ASN A 158 8.63 -13.53 -12.36
C ASN A 158 8.59 -12.86 -10.98
N VAL A 159 7.71 -13.29 -10.06
CA VAL A 159 7.68 -12.79 -8.68
C VAL A 159 8.98 -13.13 -7.95
N LEU A 160 9.47 -14.38 -8.06
CA LEU A 160 10.75 -14.76 -7.46
C LEU A 160 11.91 -13.91 -7.99
N LYS A 161 11.96 -13.67 -9.30
CA LYS A 161 12.96 -12.78 -9.91
C LYS A 161 12.85 -11.33 -9.40
N GLN A 162 11.65 -10.85 -9.10
CA GLN A 162 11.45 -9.51 -8.54
C GLN A 162 11.86 -9.45 -7.07
N TRP A 163 11.66 -10.53 -6.30
CA TRP A 163 12.26 -10.66 -4.97
C TRP A 163 13.79 -10.72 -5.04
N ASP A 164 14.40 -11.40 -6.02
CA ASP A 164 15.86 -11.36 -6.20
C ASP A 164 16.39 -9.94 -6.43
N ILE A 165 15.64 -9.11 -7.16
CA ILE A 165 16.00 -7.70 -7.41
C ILE A 165 15.88 -6.88 -6.12
N LEU A 166 14.80 -7.09 -5.36
CA LEU A 166 14.59 -6.42 -4.08
C LEU A 166 15.65 -6.82 -3.04
N GLU A 167 16.00 -8.10 -2.96
CA GLU A 167 17.05 -8.63 -2.10
C GLU A 167 18.42 -8.06 -2.46
N LYS A 168 18.76 -8.00 -3.76
CA LYS A 168 19.99 -7.35 -4.23
C LYS A 168 20.03 -5.87 -3.86
N ARG A 169 18.88 -5.18 -3.91
CA ARG A 169 18.79 -3.79 -3.47
C ARG A 169 19.10 -3.69 -1.98
N LEU A 170 18.38 -4.43 -1.13
CA LEU A 170 18.55 -4.41 0.33
C LEU A 170 19.90 -4.99 0.80
N SER A 171 20.61 -5.72 -0.06
CA SER A 171 21.98 -6.21 0.20
C SER A 171 23.06 -5.16 -0.04
N GLN A 172 22.73 -4.00 -0.62
CA GLN A 172 23.71 -2.93 -0.83
C GLN A 172 24.20 -2.37 0.50
N GLU A 173 25.46 -1.91 0.53
CA GLU A 173 26.09 -1.42 1.76
C GLU A 173 25.30 -0.26 2.39
N GLY A 174 24.88 -0.45 3.64
CA GLY A 174 24.08 0.49 4.42
C GLY A 174 22.62 0.58 3.99
N GLN A 175 22.13 -0.25 3.06
CA GLN A 175 20.76 -0.20 2.55
C GLN A 175 19.79 -0.91 3.51
N THR A 176 19.19 -0.16 4.42
CA THR A 176 18.21 -0.69 5.40
C THR A 176 16.78 -0.67 4.88
N TYR A 177 16.47 0.23 3.94
CA TYR A 177 15.14 0.43 3.34
C TYR A 177 15.22 0.45 1.81
N ILE A 178 14.09 0.44 1.11
CA ILE A 178 14.06 0.20 -0.34
C ILE A 178 14.59 1.40 -1.12
N ALA A 179 13.95 2.56 -0.98
CA ALA A 179 14.29 3.73 -1.77
C ALA A 179 15.50 4.47 -1.21
N LEU A 180 15.48 4.75 0.10
CA LEU A 180 16.56 5.41 0.83
C LEU A 180 17.27 4.42 1.75
N LYS A 181 18.51 4.73 2.14
CA LYS A 181 19.34 3.78 2.89
C LYS A 181 18.94 3.67 4.36
N ASP A 182 18.63 4.79 4.98
CA ASP A 182 18.60 4.99 6.43
C ASP A 182 17.18 5.09 7.00
N ARG A 183 16.17 5.39 6.16
CA ARG A 183 14.77 5.55 6.58
C ARG A 183 13.76 4.97 5.60
N PRO A 184 12.57 4.54 6.07
CA PRO A 184 11.51 4.08 5.19
C PRO A 184 10.91 5.24 4.41
N THR A 185 10.27 4.90 3.31
CA THR A 185 9.54 5.84 2.45
C THR A 185 8.21 5.22 2.02
N VAL A 186 7.42 5.97 1.25
CA VAL A 186 6.21 5.41 0.63
C VAL A 186 6.49 4.17 -0.23
N ALA A 187 7.72 4.01 -0.75
CA ALA A 187 8.13 2.79 -1.44
C ALA A 187 8.04 1.58 -0.50
N ASP A 188 8.58 1.67 0.71
CA ASP A 188 8.57 0.55 1.67
C ASP A 188 7.14 0.08 2.00
N LEU A 189 6.20 1.02 2.21
CA LEU A 189 4.78 0.70 2.41
C LEU A 189 4.13 0.06 1.18
N ALA A 190 4.54 0.48 -0.03
CA ALA A 190 4.01 -0.09 -1.27
C ALA A 190 4.43 -1.55 -1.49
N TYR A 191 5.67 -1.91 -1.12
CA TYR A 191 6.19 -3.27 -1.26
C TYR A 191 5.78 -4.21 -0.13
N LEU A 192 5.61 -3.71 1.10
CA LEU A 192 5.45 -4.55 2.29
C LEU A 192 4.38 -5.64 2.14
N PRO A 193 3.15 -5.37 1.69
CA PRO A 193 2.13 -6.42 1.55
C PRO A 193 2.49 -7.52 0.53
N PHE A 194 3.46 -7.27 -0.35
CA PHE A 194 3.91 -8.16 -1.42
C PHE A 194 5.27 -8.81 -1.13
N ALA A 195 5.91 -8.48 0.00
CA ALA A 195 7.25 -8.96 0.35
C ALA A 195 7.42 -9.16 1.88
N MET A 196 6.33 -9.45 2.59
CA MET A 196 6.34 -9.82 4.02
C MET A 196 6.22 -11.35 4.19
N PRO A 197 6.57 -11.93 5.36
CA PRO A 197 6.59 -13.39 5.58
C PRO A 197 5.32 -14.12 5.14
N TYR A 198 4.15 -13.53 5.40
CA TYR A 198 2.86 -14.07 4.95
C TYR A 198 2.81 -14.32 3.43
N MET A 199 3.38 -13.43 2.60
CA MET A 199 3.37 -13.60 1.14
C MET A 199 4.28 -14.75 0.71
N PHE A 200 5.45 -14.91 1.35
CA PHE A 200 6.34 -16.04 1.09
C PHE A 200 5.68 -17.38 1.47
N GLU A 201 5.04 -17.44 2.64
CA GLU A 201 4.26 -18.61 3.06
C GLU A 201 3.11 -18.91 2.07
N PHE A 202 2.37 -17.87 1.65
CA PHE A 202 1.28 -18.00 0.68
C PHE A 202 1.75 -18.57 -0.66
N MET A 203 2.95 -18.17 -1.11
CA MET A 203 3.59 -18.68 -2.32
C MET A 203 4.33 -20.01 -2.12
N LYS A 204 4.37 -20.54 -0.89
CA LYS A 204 5.09 -21.78 -0.52
C LYS A 204 6.60 -21.70 -0.78
N VAL A 205 7.16 -20.54 -0.48
CA VAL A 205 8.58 -20.21 -0.65
C VAL A 205 9.19 -19.95 0.73
N LYS A 206 10.46 -20.34 0.91
CA LYS A 206 11.20 -20.05 2.15
C LYS A 206 11.75 -18.64 2.09
N ILE A 207 11.29 -17.76 3.00
CA ILE A 207 11.81 -16.39 3.06
C ILE A 207 13.30 -16.35 3.44
N GLU A 208 13.82 -17.44 4.02
CA GLU A 208 15.23 -17.61 4.36
C GLU A 208 16.16 -17.55 3.14
N ASP A 209 15.64 -17.80 1.92
CA ASP A 209 16.39 -17.64 0.68
C ASP A 209 16.55 -16.14 0.27
N TRP A 210 15.81 -15.22 0.91
CA TRP A 210 15.89 -13.75 0.78
C TRP A 210 16.06 -13.08 2.16
N PRO A 211 17.22 -13.27 2.83
CA PRO A 211 17.41 -12.83 4.21
C PRO A 211 17.29 -11.31 4.40
N LYS A 212 17.66 -10.48 3.41
CA LYS A 212 17.53 -9.02 3.53
C LYS A 212 16.10 -8.55 3.39
N ILE A 213 15.28 -9.19 2.57
CA ILE A 213 13.82 -9.00 2.58
C ILE A 213 13.25 -9.39 3.94
N LYS A 214 13.69 -10.51 4.53
CA LYS A 214 13.24 -10.91 5.86
C LYS A 214 13.57 -9.84 6.91
N GLU A 215 14.83 -9.41 7.00
CA GLU A 215 15.28 -8.38 7.95
C GLU A 215 14.53 -7.06 7.77
N TRP A 216 14.35 -6.62 6.53
CA TRP A 216 13.62 -5.39 6.20
C TRP A 216 12.13 -5.50 6.55
N SER A 217 11.48 -6.59 6.18
CA SER A 217 10.05 -6.78 6.44
C SER A 217 9.78 -6.92 7.93
N ASP A 218 10.60 -7.65 8.70
CA ASP A 218 10.50 -7.73 10.16
C ASP A 218 10.59 -6.33 10.79
N ARG A 219 11.49 -5.48 10.29
CA ARG A 219 11.62 -4.09 10.74
C ARG A 219 10.37 -3.27 10.42
N MET A 220 9.83 -3.37 9.21
CA MET A 220 8.59 -2.68 8.83
C MET A 220 7.39 -3.17 9.65
N LEU A 221 7.27 -4.48 9.88
CA LEU A 221 6.20 -5.09 10.67
C LEU A 221 6.27 -4.72 12.15
N SER A 222 7.45 -4.39 12.66
CA SER A 222 7.63 -3.91 14.04
C SER A 222 7.12 -2.48 14.27
N ARG A 223 6.83 -1.72 13.20
CA ARG A 223 6.36 -0.34 13.31
C ARG A 223 4.93 -0.32 13.89
N PRO A 224 4.64 0.53 14.90
CA PRO A 224 3.33 0.54 15.55
C PRO A 224 2.16 0.76 14.60
N ALA A 225 2.24 1.74 13.70
CA ALA A 225 1.20 2.03 12.70
C ALA A 225 0.96 0.84 11.76
N VAL A 226 2.03 0.20 11.27
CA VAL A 226 1.96 -0.99 10.41
C VAL A 226 1.27 -2.14 11.11
N LYS A 227 1.67 -2.44 12.36
CA LYS A 227 1.06 -3.51 13.16
C LYS A 227 -0.42 -3.25 13.39
N LYS A 228 -0.78 -2.03 13.81
CA LYS A 228 -2.16 -1.59 14.05
C LYS A 228 -3.02 -1.82 12.80
N ILE A 229 -2.52 -1.44 11.62
CA ILE A 229 -3.26 -1.60 10.35
C ILE A 229 -3.35 -3.05 9.89
N LEU A 230 -2.34 -3.88 10.14
CA LEU A 230 -2.41 -5.32 9.82
C LEU A 230 -3.52 -6.03 10.60
N GLU A 231 -3.79 -5.58 11.83
CA GLU A 231 -4.88 -6.09 12.67
C GLU A 231 -6.24 -5.53 12.24
N PHE A 232 -6.32 -4.25 11.89
CA PHE A 232 -7.57 -3.55 11.59
C PHE A 232 -8.08 -3.67 10.16
N ALA A 233 -7.20 -3.59 9.15
CA ALA A 233 -7.64 -3.62 7.75
C ALA A 233 -8.50 -4.84 7.37
N PRO A 234 -8.23 -6.06 7.90
CA PRO A 234 -9.09 -7.23 7.67
C PRO A 234 -10.50 -7.14 8.29
N THR A 235 -10.73 -6.24 9.25
CA THR A 235 -12.02 -6.09 9.95
C THR A 235 -12.92 -5.02 9.34
N ILE A 236 -12.43 -4.23 8.39
CA ILE A 236 -13.18 -3.10 7.81
C ILE A 236 -14.46 -3.59 7.11
N GLY A 237 -15.61 -3.14 7.60
CA GLY A 237 -16.93 -3.48 7.07
C GLY A 237 -17.47 -4.85 7.48
N ASN A 238 -16.80 -5.54 8.41
CA ASN A 238 -17.23 -6.82 8.99
C ASN A 238 -17.82 -6.66 10.39
#